data_AF-A0A931DE75-F1
#
_entry.id   AF-A0A931DE75-F1
#
_cell.length_a   1.000
_cell.length_b   1.000
_cell.length_c   1.000
_cell.angle_alpha   90.00
_cell.angle_beta   90.00
_cell.angle_gamma   90.00
#
_symmetry.space_group_name_H-M   'P 1'
#
loop_
_entity.id
_entity.type
_entity.pdbx_description
1 polymer ?
#
loop_
_entity_poly.entity_id
_entity_poly.type
_entity_poly.pdbx_seq_one_letter_code
_entity_poly.pdbx_strand_id
1 'polypeptide(L)'
;MTDKDGRPYIKISLDYLDNPKIDALSDTAILLHLSLLLRAGQQKRDGIVSTRACKTRGDKPFKELVTQGLLHKIDNMTYQLHDYVKHQTEAQVIKNKHEVRQSAGARGGHVKNHINRLIYDEACQHCNNDFETKADWLQHPDLTAKTPKHEWQK
;
A
#
# COMPACT_ATOMS: atom_id res chain seq x y z
N MET A 1 23.93 3.07 -6.23
CA MET A 1 22.56 2.62 -5.89
C MET A 1 21.60 3.47 -6.69
N THR A 2 20.84 2.88 -7.61
CA THR A 2 19.75 3.59 -8.27
C THR A 2 18.70 3.89 -7.22
N ASP A 3 18.63 5.15 -6.81
CA ASP A 3 17.60 5.63 -5.90
C ASP A 3 16.24 5.37 -6.55
N LYS A 4 15.40 4.57 -5.88
CA LYS A 4 14.10 4.18 -6.44
C LYS A 4 13.11 5.30 -6.14
N ASP A 5 12.40 5.79 -7.15
CA ASP A 5 11.35 6.80 -6.96
C ASP A 5 10.28 6.25 -6.00
N GLY A 6 10.10 6.94 -4.87
CA GLY A 6 9.13 6.61 -3.84
C GLY A 6 7.71 7.10 -4.12
N ARG A 7 7.49 7.84 -5.22
CA ARG A 7 6.17 8.35 -5.60
C ARG A 7 5.23 7.19 -6.00
N PRO A 8 3.93 7.30 -5.68
CA PRO A 8 2.95 6.31 -6.10
C PRO A 8 2.78 6.31 -7.62
N TYR A 9 2.55 5.12 -8.18
CA TYR A 9 2.29 4.91 -9.61
C TYR A 9 1.09 3.98 -9.79
N ILE A 10 0.51 3.99 -10.99
CA ILE A 10 -0.53 3.03 -11.41
C ILE A 10 0.08 2.02 -12.37
N LYS A 11 -0.48 0.81 -12.41
CA LYS A 11 -0.09 -0.21 -13.39
C LYS A 11 -0.94 -0.06 -14.64
N ILE A 12 -0.31 0.10 -15.79
CA ILE A 12 -0.97 0.10 -17.09
C ILE A 12 -0.40 -1.06 -17.90
N SER A 13 -1.27 -1.85 -18.52
CA SER A 13 -0.85 -2.95 -19.39
C SER A 13 -0.35 -2.39 -20.73
N LEU A 14 0.52 -3.15 -21.39
CA LEU A 14 1.15 -2.71 -22.65
C LEU A 14 0.13 -2.61 -23.80
N ASP A 15 -0.90 -3.44 -23.75
CA ASP A 15 -2.03 -3.51 -24.68
C ASP A 15 -3.18 -2.54 -24.33
N TYR A 16 -2.96 -1.61 -23.39
CA TYR A 16 -4.03 -0.73 -22.89
C TYR A 16 -4.68 0.10 -23.99
N LEU A 17 -3.90 0.64 -24.93
CA LEU A 17 -4.43 1.43 -26.05
C LEU A 17 -5.09 0.56 -27.11
N ASP A 18 -4.67 -0.71 -27.25
CA ASP A 18 -5.23 -1.66 -28.22
C ASP A 18 -6.53 -2.34 -27.71
N ASN A 19 -6.92 -2.07 -26.46
CA ASN A 19 -8.17 -2.60 -25.93
C ASN A 19 -9.36 -2.02 -26.70
N PRO A 20 -10.31 -2.82 -27.21
CA PRO A 20 -11.45 -2.33 -27.99
C PRO A 20 -12.30 -1.26 -27.29
N LYS A 21 -12.36 -1.26 -25.96
CA LYS A 21 -13.08 -0.23 -25.19
C LYS A 21 -12.32 1.11 -25.13
N ILE A 22 -11.00 1.09 -25.28
CA ILE A 22 -10.12 2.26 -25.24
C ILE A 22 -9.86 2.79 -26.64
N ASP A 23 -9.60 1.92 -27.62
CA ASP A 23 -9.36 2.27 -29.01
C ASP A 23 -10.55 3.02 -29.64
N ALA A 24 -11.78 2.71 -29.21
CA ALA A 24 -12.99 3.39 -29.65
C ALA A 24 -13.20 4.80 -29.05
N LEU A 25 -12.32 5.26 -28.15
CA LEU A 25 -12.44 6.56 -27.48
C LEU A 25 -11.72 7.66 -28.24
N SER A 26 -12.16 8.90 -28.04
CA SER A 26 -11.36 10.06 -28.42
C SER A 26 -10.10 10.19 -27.55
N ASP A 27 -9.05 10.81 -28.07
CA ASP A 27 -7.81 11.12 -27.32
C ASP A 27 -8.09 11.82 -25.99
N THR A 28 -9.11 12.70 -25.97
CA THR A 28 -9.49 13.43 -24.76
C THR A 28 -10.13 12.50 -23.73
N ALA A 29 -10.92 11.51 -24.16
CA ALA A 29 -11.50 10.50 -23.29
C ALA A 29 -10.46 9.50 -22.77
N ILE A 30 -9.48 9.12 -23.60
CA ILE A 30 -8.34 8.30 -23.16
C ILE A 30 -7.55 9.02 -22.07
N LEU A 31 -7.20 10.30 -22.28
CA LEU A 31 -6.52 11.11 -21.27
C LEU A 31 -7.37 11.32 -20.01
N LEU A 32 -8.68 11.44 -20.16
CA LEU A 32 -9.60 11.50 -19.02
C LEU A 32 -9.52 10.20 -18.21
N HIS A 33 -9.63 9.05 -18.85
CA HIS A 33 -9.59 7.75 -18.17
C HIS A 33 -8.26 7.54 -17.41
N LEU A 34 -7.12 7.83 -18.05
CA LEU A 34 -5.81 7.79 -17.40
C LEU A 34 -5.73 8.74 -16.20
N SER A 35 -6.25 9.96 -16.33
CA SER A 35 -6.27 10.92 -15.22
C SER A 35 -7.13 10.46 -14.04
N LEU A 36 -8.24 9.77 -14.31
CA LEU A 36 -9.11 9.21 -13.28
C LEU A 36 -8.44 8.02 -12.58
N LEU A 37 -7.75 7.15 -13.30
CA LEU A 37 -6.93 6.06 -12.73
C LEU A 37 -5.87 6.62 -11.78
N LEU A 38 -5.11 7.63 -12.22
CA LEU A 38 -4.09 8.30 -11.40
C LEU A 38 -4.71 8.91 -10.14
N ARG A 39 -5.84 9.60 -10.29
CA ARG A 39 -6.54 10.25 -9.17
C ARG A 39 -7.05 9.23 -8.15
N ALA A 40 -7.64 8.13 -8.61
CA ALA A 40 -8.10 7.05 -7.75
C ALA A 40 -6.94 6.40 -6.99
N GLY A 41 -5.80 6.19 -7.66
CA GLY A 41 -4.57 5.66 -7.05
C GLY A 41 -3.97 6.60 -6.01
N GLN A 42 -3.90 7.89 -6.32
CA GLN A 42 -3.40 8.91 -5.39
C GLN A 42 -4.26 9.02 -4.13
N GLN A 43 -5.59 8.97 -4.29
CA GLN A 43 -6.54 9.09 -3.17
C GLN A 43 -6.77 7.77 -2.44
N LYS A 44 -6.30 6.64 -2.98
CA LYS A 44 -6.50 5.29 -2.43
C LYS A 44 -7.99 4.99 -2.17
N ARG A 45 -8.84 5.26 -3.17
CA ARG A 45 -10.31 5.09 -3.09
C ARG A 45 -10.85 3.94 -3.94
N ASP A 46 -10.02 2.95 -4.25
CA ASP A 46 -10.43 1.71 -4.93
C ASP A 46 -11.25 1.94 -6.23
N GLY A 47 -10.88 2.97 -6.99
CA GLY A 47 -11.53 3.30 -8.27
C GLY A 47 -12.72 4.24 -8.17
N ILE A 48 -13.08 4.72 -6.96
CA ILE A 48 -14.17 5.68 -6.76
C ILE A 48 -13.68 7.10 -7.05
N VAL A 49 -14.38 7.78 -7.96
CA VAL A 49 -14.09 9.15 -8.41
C VAL A 49 -15.34 10.01 -8.35
N SER A 50 -15.19 11.29 -8.04
CA SER A 50 -16.34 12.21 -7.99
C SER A 50 -16.84 12.59 -9.38
N THR A 51 -18.13 12.96 -9.50
CA THR A 51 -18.71 13.49 -10.75
C THR A 51 -17.93 14.69 -11.28
N ARG A 52 -17.47 15.56 -10.37
CA ARG A 52 -16.60 16.70 -10.73
C ARG A 52 -15.29 16.24 -11.36
N ALA A 53 -14.67 15.19 -10.83
CA ALA A 53 -13.45 14.63 -11.43
C ALA A 53 -13.73 14.05 -12.82
N CYS A 54 -14.83 13.32 -12.97
CA CYS A 54 -15.24 12.70 -14.24
C CYS A 54 -15.51 13.72 -15.36
N LYS A 55 -15.88 14.96 -15.01
CA LYS A 55 -16.18 16.02 -15.98
C LYS A 55 -15.05 17.04 -16.17
N THR A 56 -13.85 16.79 -15.64
CA THR A 56 -12.73 17.76 -15.70
C THR A 56 -12.28 18.10 -17.12
N ARG A 57 -12.50 17.21 -18.10
CA ARG A 57 -12.20 17.44 -19.52
C ARG A 57 -13.45 17.70 -20.38
N GLY A 58 -14.59 18.00 -19.74
CA GLY A 58 -15.86 18.28 -20.40
C GLY A 58 -16.81 17.08 -20.46
N ASP A 59 -18.06 17.34 -20.89
CA ASP A 59 -19.13 16.34 -20.88
C ASP A 59 -19.04 15.30 -22.00
N LYS A 60 -18.43 15.64 -23.15
CA LYS A 60 -18.26 14.70 -24.28
C LYS A 60 -17.40 13.49 -23.90
N PRO A 61 -16.13 13.67 -23.47
CA PRO A 61 -15.29 12.54 -23.06
C PRO A 61 -15.86 11.78 -21.86
N PHE A 62 -16.53 12.48 -20.94
CA PHE A 62 -17.24 11.83 -19.84
C PHE A 62 -18.32 10.86 -20.35
N LYS A 63 -19.17 11.29 -21.29
CA LYS A 63 -20.21 10.43 -21.89
C LYS A 63 -19.60 9.24 -22.60
N GLU A 64 -18.51 9.42 -23.35
CA GLU A 64 -17.81 8.31 -24.03
C GLU A 64 -17.39 7.22 -23.04
N LEU A 65 -16.78 7.60 -21.90
CA LEU A 65 -16.37 6.64 -20.87
C LEU A 65 -17.56 5.91 -20.23
N VAL A 66 -18.68 6.59 -20.02
CA VAL A 66 -19.90 5.96 -19.49
C VAL A 66 -20.51 5.01 -20.54
N THR A 67 -20.58 5.43 -21.80
CA THR A 67 -21.14 4.64 -22.91
C THR A 67 -20.30 3.37 -23.18
N GLN A 68 -18.97 3.46 -23.13
CA GLN A 68 -18.07 2.30 -23.26
C GLN A 68 -18.02 1.43 -21.99
N GLY A 69 -18.77 1.80 -20.94
CA GLY A 69 -18.84 1.04 -19.69
C GLY A 69 -17.53 1.06 -18.89
N LEU A 70 -16.71 2.09 -19.05
CA LEU A 70 -15.48 2.31 -18.27
C LEU A 70 -15.75 3.07 -16.97
N LEU A 71 -16.86 3.81 -16.91
CA LEU A 71 -17.37 4.47 -15.71
C LEU A 71 -18.77 4.00 -15.37
N HIS A 72 -18.95 3.48 -14.16
CA HIS A 72 -20.25 3.02 -13.65
C HIS A 72 -20.74 4.00 -12.59
N LYS A 73 -21.98 4.45 -12.69
CA LYS A 73 -22.56 5.37 -11.71
C LYS A 73 -22.87 4.59 -10.43
N ILE A 74 -22.33 5.03 -9.28
CA ILE A 74 -22.68 4.48 -7.97
C ILE A 74 -23.78 5.33 -7.34
N ASP A 75 -23.52 6.63 -7.21
CA ASP A 75 -24.42 7.61 -6.62
C ASP A 75 -24.50 8.87 -7.50
N ASN A 76 -25.21 9.91 -7.06
CA ASN A 76 -25.34 11.16 -7.85
C ASN A 76 -24.03 11.97 -7.96
N MET A 77 -23.08 11.73 -7.06
CA MET A 77 -21.85 12.48 -6.88
C MET A 77 -20.58 11.67 -7.16
N THR A 78 -20.69 10.37 -7.41
CA THR A 78 -19.57 9.44 -7.56
C THR A 78 -19.81 8.38 -8.63
N TYR A 79 -18.71 7.99 -9.27
CA TYR A 79 -18.61 6.96 -10.28
C TYR A 79 -17.49 6.00 -9.90
N GLN A 80 -17.62 4.75 -10.33
CA GLN A 80 -16.61 3.71 -10.21
C GLN A 80 -15.92 3.49 -11.54
N LEU A 81 -14.59 3.41 -11.52
CA LEU A 81 -13.81 2.93 -12.65
C LEU A 81 -13.99 1.42 -12.79
N HIS A 82 -14.31 0.98 -14.01
CA HIS A 82 -14.51 -0.43 -14.33
C HIS A 82 -13.25 -1.26 -14.03
N ASP A 83 -13.43 -2.40 -13.36
CA ASP A 83 -12.37 -3.37 -13.01
C ASP A 83 -11.13 -2.77 -12.31
N TYR A 84 -11.25 -1.60 -11.66
CA TYR A 84 -10.11 -0.93 -11.04
C TYR A 84 -9.36 -1.83 -10.05
N VAL A 85 -10.10 -2.49 -9.16
CA VAL A 85 -9.56 -3.38 -8.12
C VAL A 85 -8.88 -4.63 -8.71
N LYS A 86 -9.34 -5.10 -9.86
CA LYS A 86 -8.74 -6.25 -10.55
C LYS A 86 -7.35 -5.91 -11.10
N HIS A 87 -7.16 -4.68 -11.55
CA HIS A 87 -5.92 -4.24 -12.20
C HIS A 87 -4.96 -3.48 -11.27
N GLN A 88 -5.50 -2.82 -10.24
CA GLN A 88 -4.74 -2.05 -9.27
C GLN A 88 -4.72 -2.73 -7.90
N THR A 89 -3.75 -2.35 -7.06
CA THR A 89 -3.71 -2.86 -5.70
C THR A 89 -4.71 -2.10 -4.85
N GLU A 90 -5.60 -2.83 -4.17
CA GLU A 90 -6.57 -2.26 -3.22
C GLU A 90 -5.88 -1.44 -2.13
N ALA A 91 -6.56 -0.38 -1.68
CA ALA A 91 -6.07 0.51 -0.65
C ALA A 91 -5.74 -0.23 0.66
N GLN A 92 -6.58 -1.20 1.04
CA GLN A 92 -6.38 -2.01 2.24
C GLN A 92 -5.15 -2.92 2.11
N VAL A 93 -4.99 -3.57 0.95
CA VAL A 93 -3.81 -4.41 0.67
C VAL A 93 -2.52 -3.58 0.71
N ILE A 94 -2.54 -2.32 0.26
CA ILE A 94 -1.39 -1.41 0.34
C ILE A 94 -1.05 -1.11 1.81
N LYS A 95 -2.04 -0.80 2.65
CA LYS A 95 -1.85 -0.52 4.08
C LYS A 95 -1.28 -1.75 4.80
N ASN A 96 -1.90 -2.92 4.59
CA ASN A 96 -1.46 -4.17 5.21
C ASN A 96 -0.04 -4.53 4.79
N LYS A 97 0.32 -4.38 3.50
CA LYS A 97 1.71 -4.62 3.05
C LYS A 97 2.71 -3.66 3.68
N HIS A 98 2.32 -2.41 3.90
CA HIS A 98 3.17 -1.43 4.55
C HIS A 98 3.40 -1.81 6.02
N GLU A 99 2.34 -2.14 6.76
CA GLU A 99 2.41 -2.57 8.16
C GLU A 99 3.21 -3.86 8.32
N VAL A 100 2.98 -4.86 7.47
CA VAL A 100 3.73 -6.12 7.47
C VAL A 100 5.22 -5.86 7.21
N ARG A 101 5.57 -4.99 6.24
CA ARG A 101 6.97 -4.64 5.96
C ARG A 101 7.61 -3.87 7.11
N GLN A 102 6.87 -2.96 7.75
CA GLN A 102 7.36 -2.24 8.92
C GLN A 102 7.62 -3.19 10.10
N SER A 103 6.67 -4.08 10.39
CA SER A 103 6.79 -5.09 11.44
C SER A 103 7.96 -6.05 11.16
N ALA A 104 8.08 -6.56 9.93
CA ALA A 104 9.20 -7.41 9.53
C ALA A 104 10.55 -6.68 9.61
N GLY A 105 10.60 -5.40 9.21
CA GLY A 105 11.78 -4.56 9.35
C GLY A 105 12.18 -4.32 10.81
N ALA A 106 11.21 -4.04 11.67
CA ALA A 106 11.41 -3.88 13.11
C ALA A 106 11.91 -5.18 13.75
N ARG A 107 11.31 -6.33 13.42
CA ARG A 107 11.76 -7.65 13.88
C ARG A 107 13.16 -7.96 13.39
N GLY A 108 13.48 -7.69 12.12
CA GLY A 108 14.81 -7.87 11.56
C GLY A 108 15.87 -7.00 12.24
N GLY A 109 15.53 -5.74 12.55
CA GLY A 109 16.37 -4.84 13.34
C GLY A 109 16.62 -5.37 14.76
N HIS A 110 15.58 -5.88 15.42
CA HIS A 110 15.69 -6.53 16.72
C HIS A 110 16.60 -7.77 16.68
N VAL A 111 16.41 -8.67 15.71
CA VAL A 111 17.28 -9.85 15.55
C VAL A 111 18.73 -9.43 15.37
N LYS A 112 19.00 -8.49 14.47
CA LYS A 112 20.37 -8.07 14.14
C LYS A 112 21.06 -7.34 15.29
N ASN A 113 20.34 -6.45 15.97
CA ASN A 113 20.95 -5.54 16.94
C ASN A 113 20.93 -6.10 18.35
N HIS A 114 19.91 -6.89 18.72
CA HIS A 114 19.69 -7.33 20.09
C HIS A 114 19.98 -8.82 20.22
N ILE A 115 19.31 -9.69 19.44
CA ILE A 115 19.53 -11.15 19.53
C ILE A 115 20.96 -11.53 19.14
N ASN A 116 21.41 -11.15 17.94
CA ASN A 116 22.74 -11.55 17.43
C ASN A 116 23.91 -10.92 18.21
N ARG A 117 23.65 -9.82 18.93
CA ARG A 117 24.66 -9.15 19.76
C ARG A 117 24.48 -9.48 21.24
N LEU A 118 23.49 -10.29 21.58
CA LEU A 118 23.11 -10.68 22.94
C LEU A 118 22.91 -9.46 23.85
N ILE A 119 22.24 -8.44 23.36
CA ILE A 119 21.92 -7.22 24.12
C ILE A 119 20.43 -7.21 24.41
N TYR A 120 20.07 -7.12 25.69
CA TYR A 120 18.70 -6.88 26.11
C TYR A 120 18.46 -5.38 26.32
N ASP A 121 17.40 -4.85 25.71
CA ASP A 121 16.97 -3.46 25.83
C ASP A 121 15.48 -3.39 26.21
N GLU A 122 15.19 -2.87 27.38
CA GLU A 122 13.82 -2.71 27.90
C GLU A 122 12.96 -1.76 27.10
N ALA A 123 13.57 -0.79 26.42
CA ALA A 123 12.86 0.15 25.59
C ALA A 123 12.37 -0.52 24.28
N CYS A 124 12.90 -1.71 23.96
CA CYS A 124 12.53 -2.45 22.77
C CYS A 124 11.35 -3.37 23.06
N GLN A 125 10.20 -3.07 22.44
CA GLN A 125 8.99 -3.90 22.56
C GLN A 125 9.23 -5.37 22.17
N HIS A 126 10.10 -5.64 21.19
CA HIS A 126 10.43 -7.01 20.79
C HIS A 126 11.29 -7.75 21.83
N CYS A 127 12.18 -7.07 22.55
CA CYS A 127 12.92 -7.66 23.67
C CYS A 127 11.98 -8.04 24.81
N ASN A 128 11.04 -7.15 25.16
CA ASN A 128 10.07 -7.41 26.23
C ASN A 128 9.17 -8.61 25.87
N ASN A 129 8.71 -8.69 24.62
CA ASN A 129 7.93 -9.84 24.16
C ASN A 129 8.74 -11.15 24.18
N ASP A 130 10.02 -11.11 23.79
CA ASP A 130 10.92 -12.26 23.89
C ASP A 130 11.18 -12.66 25.36
N PHE A 131 11.18 -11.70 26.29
CA PHE A 131 11.27 -11.94 27.73
C PHE A 131 10.01 -12.61 28.31
N GLU A 132 8.83 -12.11 27.96
CA GLU A 132 7.54 -12.71 28.35
C GLU A 132 7.40 -14.15 27.84
N THR A 133 7.84 -14.39 26.59
CA THR A 133 7.82 -15.73 25.96
C THR A 133 8.99 -16.62 26.37
N LYS A 134 9.92 -16.13 27.20
CA LYS A 134 11.11 -16.85 27.69
C LYS A 134 11.96 -17.42 26.55
N ALA A 135 12.25 -16.61 25.54
CA ALA A 135 13.02 -17.01 24.37
C ALA A 135 14.43 -17.51 24.75
N ASP A 136 14.89 -18.56 24.05
CA ASP A 136 16.13 -19.29 24.36
C ASP A 136 17.39 -18.40 24.40
N TRP A 137 17.46 -17.37 23.57
CA TRP A 137 18.62 -16.48 23.46
C TRP A 137 18.86 -15.64 24.73
N LEU A 138 17.86 -15.50 25.60
CA LEU A 138 17.97 -14.81 26.89
C LEU A 138 18.71 -15.63 27.95
N GLN A 139 18.92 -16.93 27.72
CA GLN A 139 19.68 -17.80 28.62
C GLN A 139 21.17 -17.84 28.28
N HIS A 140 21.61 -17.10 27.25
CA HIS A 140 22.99 -17.12 26.82
C HIS A 140 23.92 -16.51 27.90
N PRO A 141 25.06 -17.14 28.24
CA PRO A 141 25.96 -16.67 29.29
C PRO A 141 26.52 -15.26 29.05
N ASP A 142 26.69 -14.88 27.79
CA ASP A 142 27.23 -13.58 27.37
C ASP A 142 26.16 -12.48 27.19
N LEU A 143 24.94 -12.68 27.71
CA LEU A 143 23.87 -11.69 27.61
C LEU A 143 24.28 -10.38 28.31
N THR A 144 24.45 -9.34 27.52
CA THR A 144 24.74 -7.99 28.01
C THR A 144 23.41 -7.31 28.33
N ALA A 145 22.99 -7.50 29.58
CA ALA A 145 21.84 -6.87 30.18
C ALA A 145 22.04 -5.35 30.36
N LYS A 146 21.15 -4.53 29.80
CA LYS A 146 20.65 -3.33 30.51
C LYS A 146 19.37 -3.72 31.26
N THR A 147 19.36 -4.84 31.97
CA THR A 147 18.17 -5.29 32.69
C THR A 147 18.10 -4.56 34.04
N PRO A 148 16.93 -4.12 34.52
CA PRO A 148 16.72 -3.80 35.91
C PRO A 148 16.93 -5.09 36.68
N LYS A 149 17.57 -4.97 37.82
CA LYS A 149 17.60 -6.04 38.81
C LYS A 149 16.16 -6.33 39.21
N HIS A 150 15.53 -7.35 38.64
CA HIS A 150 14.52 -8.09 39.38
C HIS A 150 14.89 -9.55 39.40
N GLU A 151 15.08 -10.01 40.62
CA GLU A 151 15.52 -11.31 41.06
C GLU A 151 14.65 -12.43 40.49
N TRP A 152 15.28 -13.34 39.75
CA TRP A 152 14.81 -14.71 39.66
C TRP A 152 15.33 -15.46 40.89
N GLN A 153 14.66 -15.28 42.04
CA GLN A 153 14.92 -16.09 43.23
C GLN A 153 13.98 -17.31 43.27
N LYS A 154 14.62 -18.47 43.07
CA LYS A 154 14.35 -19.86 43.51
C LYS A 154 12.89 -20.36 43.60
#